data_AF-A0A842K4V1-F1
#
_entry.id   AF-A0A842K4V1-F1
#
_cell.length_a   1.000
_cell.length_b   1.000
_cell.length_c   1.000
_cell.angle_alpha   90.00
_cell.angle_beta   90.00
_cell.angle_gamma   90.00
#
_symmetry.space_group_name_H-M   'P 1'
#
loop_
_entity.id
_entity.type
_entity.pdbx_description
1 polymer ?
#
loop_
_entity_poly.entity_id
_entity_poly.type
_entity_poly.pdbx_seq_one_letter_code
_entity_poly.pdbx_strand_id
1 'polypeptide(L)' 'MTTRREEAVPVGDSDDDVGGDPVCWLDRVCPDCGLFVTDRAAGTCPRCGSAPDR' A
#
# COMPACT_ATOMS: atom_id res chain seq x y z
N MET A 1 46.31 0.31 4.65
CA MET A 1 45.74 -0.14 3.36
C MET A 1 44.34 0.46 3.30
N THR A 2 44.23 1.60 2.62
CA THR A 2 43.12 2.56 2.73
C THR A 2 41.84 2.06 2.03
N THR A 3 40.73 2.06 2.78
CA THR A 3 39.33 2.31 2.37
C THR A 3 38.86 1.77 1.00
N ARG A 4 38.07 0.67 1.01
CA ARG A 4 37.21 0.36 -0.13
C ARG A 4 35.90 1.12 0.02
N ARG A 5 35.72 2.08 -0.89
CA ARG A 5 34.56 2.93 -1.13
C ARG A 5 33.24 2.19 -0.94
N GLU A 6 32.43 2.68 -0.01
CA GLU A 6 30.97 2.60 -0.08
C GLU A 6 30.55 3.42 -1.31
N GLU A 7 30.32 2.73 -2.42
CA GLU A 7 29.73 3.30 -3.62
C GLU A 7 28.21 3.24 -3.49
N ALA A 8 27.66 4.23 -2.78
CA ALA A 8 26.23 4.48 -2.78
C ALA A 8 25.79 4.80 -4.22
N VAL A 9 25.07 3.86 -4.82
CA VAL A 9 24.40 4.03 -6.11
C VAL A 9 23.46 5.23 -6.02
N PRO A 10 23.52 6.20 -6.95
CA PRO A 10 22.58 7.31 -6.95
C PRO A 10 21.20 6.75 -7.35
N VAL A 11 20.22 6.85 -6.45
CA VAL A 11 18.81 6.71 -6.81
C VAL A 11 18.49 7.84 -7.77
N GLY A 12 18.43 7.49 -9.06
CA GLY A 12 18.02 8.40 -10.11
C GLY A 12 16.55 8.74 -9.92
N ASP A 13 16.26 10.03 -9.77
CA ASP A 13 14.95 10.63 -9.85
C ASP A 13 14.44 10.50 -11.29
N SER A 14 13.81 9.37 -11.58
CA SER A 14 12.96 9.20 -12.77
C SER A 14 11.54 9.10 -12.23
N ASP A 15 10.77 10.17 -12.41
CA ASP A 15 9.35 10.29 -11.99
C ASP A 15 8.43 9.19 -12.58
N ASP A 16 8.94 8.37 -13.51
CA ASP A 16 8.30 7.19 -14.09
C ASP A 16 8.46 5.89 -13.27
N ASP A 17 9.34 5.88 -12.24
CA ASP A 17 9.63 4.69 -11.39
C ASP A 17 9.13 4.87 -9.95
N VAL A 18 8.00 5.56 -9.76
CA VAL A 18 7.26 5.44 -8.48
C VAL A 18 6.57 4.08 -8.48
N GLY A 19 7.38 3.02 -8.36
CA GLY A 19 6.94 1.64 -8.19
C GLY A 19 6.27 1.46 -6.83
N GLY A 20 4.97 1.70 -6.77
CA GLY A 20 4.13 1.19 -5.69
C GLY A 20 3.76 -0.27 -5.97
N ASP A 21 3.98 -1.17 -5.01
CA ASP A 21 3.43 -2.54 -5.12
C ASP A 21 1.90 -2.45 -5.25
N PRO A 22 1.28 -3.05 -6.27
CA PRO A 22 -0.16 -3.14 -6.36
C PRO A 22 -0.62 -4.09 -5.25
N VAL A 23 -0.87 -3.50 -4.09
CA VAL A 23 -1.33 -4.18 -2.90
C VAL A 23 -2.74 -4.68 -3.14
N CYS A 24 -2.87 -5.88 -3.71
CA CYS A 24 -4.14 -6.57 -3.97
C CYS A 24 -4.98 -6.79 -2.70
N TRP A 25 -4.41 -6.51 -1.53
CA TRP A 25 -5.05 -6.52 -0.22
C TRP A 25 -5.63 -5.15 0.20
N LEU A 26 -5.25 -4.03 -0.43
CA LEU A 26 -5.74 -2.68 -0.10
C LEU A 26 -7.23 -2.54 -0.43
N ASP A 27 -7.70 -3.23 -1.46
CA ASP A 27 -9.12 -3.40 -1.79
C ASP A 27 -9.94 -4.04 -0.64
N ARG A 28 -9.26 -4.71 0.31
CA ARG A 28 -9.91 -5.27 1.51
C ARG A 28 -9.90 -4.32 2.69
N VAL A 29 -9.27 -3.16 2.57
CA VAL A 29 -9.24 -2.17 3.65
C VAL A 29 -10.40 -1.21 3.44
N CYS A 30 -11.24 -1.05 4.46
CA CYS A 30 -12.30 -0.05 4.42
C CYS A 30 -11.69 1.35 4.25
N PRO A 31 -12.08 2.12 3.22
CA PRO A 31 -11.47 3.43 2.94
C PRO A 31 -11.80 4.48 4.01
N ASP A 32 -12.87 4.26 4.76
CA ASP A 32 -13.38 5.22 5.75
C ASP A 32 -12.70 5.05 7.13
N CYS A 33 -12.54 3.80 7.59
CA CYS A 33 -12.02 3.50 8.93
C CYS A 33 -10.71 2.69 8.97
N GLY A 34 -10.19 2.27 7.81
CA GLY A 34 -8.94 1.50 7.71
C GLY A 34 -9.03 0.06 8.24
N LEU A 35 -10.24 -0.46 8.54
CA LEU A 35 -10.40 -1.85 8.96
C LEU A 35 -10.07 -2.79 7.80
N PHE A 36 -9.23 -3.79 8.07
CA PHE A 36 -9.06 -4.92 7.17
C PHE A 36 -10.30 -5.84 7.22
N VAL A 37 -11.07 -5.87 6.14
CA VAL A 37 -12.29 -6.65 5.99
C VAL A 37 -11.93 -8.09 5.60
N THR A 38 -12.17 -9.02 6.51
CA THR A 38 -11.94 -10.46 6.26
C THR A 38 -13.11 -11.12 5.53
N ASP A 39 -14.34 -10.65 5.80
CA ASP A 39 -15.55 -11.17 5.17
C ASP A 39 -16.02 -10.23 4.05
N ARG A 40 -15.70 -10.61 2.81
CA ARG A 40 -16.05 -9.82 1.60
C ARG A 40 -17.54 -9.89 1.24
N ALA A 41 -18.29 -10.81 1.85
CA ALA A 41 -19.73 -10.94 1.62
C ALA A 41 -20.53 -9.89 2.40
N ALA A 42 -19.94 -9.30 3.45
CA ALA A 42 -20.52 -8.18 4.17
C ALA A 42 -20.68 -6.97 3.24
N GLY A 43 -21.93 -6.61 2.94
CA GLY A 43 -22.26 -5.43 2.13
C GLY A 43 -21.97 -4.08 2.81
N THR A 44 -21.48 -4.09 4.05
CA THR A 44 -21.06 -2.90 4.82
C THR A 44 -19.89 -3.25 5.75
N CYS A 45 -19.08 -2.25 6.10
CA CYS A 45 -18.00 -2.43 7.05
C CYS A 45 -18.54 -2.77 8.45
N PRO A 46 -18.11 -3.88 9.09
CA PRO A 46 -18.62 -4.27 10.41
C PRO A 46 -18.16 -3.35 11.55
N ARG A 47 -17.17 -2.47 11.32
CA ARG A 47 -16.64 -1.54 12.33
C ARG A 47 -17.33 -0.17 12.29
N CYS A 48 -17.49 0.42 11.11
CA CYS A 48 -18.02 1.78 10.97
C CYS A 48 -19.38 1.84 10.27
N GLY A 49 -19.83 0.76 9.63
CA GLY A 49 -21.10 0.71 8.90
C GLY A 49 -21.06 1.31 7.48
N SER A 50 -19.92 1.85 7.02
CA SER A 50 -19.81 2.41 5.67
C SER A 50 -20.02 1.35 4.59
N ALA A 51 -20.67 1.75 3.50
CA ALA A 51 -20.79 0.93 2.30
C ALA A 51 -19.42 0.80 1.60
N PRO A 52 -19.14 -0.31 0.89
CA PRO A 52 -17.97 -0.41 0.04
C PRO A 52 -18.05 0.63 -1.09
N ASP A 53 -16.92 1.28 -1.38
CA ASP A 53 -16.75 2.16 -2.54
C ASP A 53 -16.86 1.28 -3.80
N ARG A 54 -17.79 1.61 -4.70
CA ARG A 54 -18.28 0.70 -5.75
C ARG A 54 -17.72 1.04 -7.12
#